data_AF-A0A6N9P0L2-F1
#
_entry.id   AF-A0A6N9P0L2-F1
#
_cell.length_a   1.000
_cell.length_b   1.000
_cell.length_c   1.000
_cell.angle_alpha   90.00
_cell.angle_beta   90.00
_cell.angle_gamma   90.00
#
_symmetry.space_group_name_H-M   'P 1'
#
loop_
_entity.id
_entity.type
_entity.pdbx_description
1 polymer ?
#
loop_
_entity_poly.entity_id
_entity_poly.type
_entity_poly.pdbx_seq_one_letter_code
_entity_poly.pdbx_strand_id
1 'polypeptide(L)'
;MARNLKPEYINKIRKLEAPNGYKFDIANYLYNPAYGNEYPAFQKVIAETETEQTIRRVYYFKHYDGTGEYIAETFTRKKNGEAWQVVGGRTEEKLEVAGRYNMKKLLTFCA
;
A
#
# COMPACT_ATOMS: atom_id res chain seq x y z
N MET A 1 18.41 12.28 -3.78
CA MET A 1 17.18 11.57 -4.19
C MET A 1 17.21 10.17 -3.58
N ALA A 2 16.20 9.76 -2.81
CA ALA A 2 16.18 8.44 -2.20
C ALA A 2 16.36 7.36 -3.27
N ARG A 3 17.21 6.36 -3.03
CA ARG A 3 17.54 5.28 -3.99
C ARG A 3 16.30 4.58 -4.55
N ASN A 4 15.23 4.59 -3.77
CA ASN A 4 13.98 3.90 -4.01
C ASN A 4 13.00 4.70 -4.91
N LEU A 5 13.24 6.00 -5.11
CA LEU A 5 12.45 6.85 -6.01
C LEU A 5 13.01 6.91 -7.44
N LYS A 6 14.01 6.08 -7.77
CA LYS A 6 14.56 6.02 -9.13
C LYS A 6 13.52 5.43 -10.10
N PRO A 7 13.32 6.02 -11.29
CA PRO A 7 12.35 5.51 -12.27
C PRO A 7 12.51 4.03 -12.61
N GLU A 8 13.75 3.54 -12.69
CA GLU A 8 14.08 2.13 -12.94
C GLU A 8 13.47 1.20 -11.88
N TYR A 9 13.59 1.58 -10.60
CA TYR A 9 13.08 0.79 -9.49
C TYR A 9 11.54 0.79 -9.45
N ILE A 10 10.94 1.96 -9.65
CA ILE A 10 9.49 2.13 -9.74
C ILE A 10 8.92 1.30 -10.89
N ASN A 11 9.55 1.36 -12.07
CA ASN A 11 9.13 0.59 -13.24
C ASN A 11 9.29 -0.92 -13.03
N LYS A 12 10.30 -1.35 -12.27
CA LYS A 12 10.45 -2.76 -11.90
C LYS A 12 9.29 -3.24 -11.03
N ILE A 13 8.88 -2.45 -10.02
CA ILE A 13 7.75 -2.80 -9.15
C ILE A 13 6.42 -2.75 -9.90
N ARG A 14 6.24 -1.73 -10.75
CA ARG A 14 5.03 -1.58 -11.58
C ARG A 14 4.79 -2.77 -12.52
N LYS A 15 5.85 -3.45 -12.95
CA LYS A 15 5.79 -4.67 -13.79
C LYS A 15 5.51 -5.95 -12.98
N LEU A 16 5.51 -5.90 -11.66
CA LEU A 16 5.17 -7.06 -10.84
C LEU A 16 3.66 -7.31 -10.89
N GLU A 17 3.28 -8.55 -11.14
CA GLU A 17 1.91 -9.01 -10.99
C GLU A 17 1.68 -9.40 -9.53
N ALA A 18 0.83 -8.67 -8.84
CA ALA A 18 0.37 -9.05 -7.51
C ALA A 18 -0.87 -9.95 -7.63
N PRO A 19 -1.01 -10.98 -6.76
CA PRO A 19 -2.17 -11.86 -6.77
C PRO A 19 -3.50 -11.12 -6.58
N ASN A 20 -4.60 -11.80 -6.94
CA ASN A 20 -5.98 -11.43 -6.61
C ASN A 20 -6.42 -10.00 -6.95
N GLY A 21 -5.82 -9.42 -7.99
CA GLY A 21 -6.17 -8.11 -8.54
C GLY A 21 -5.52 -6.93 -7.81
N TYR A 22 -4.57 -7.19 -6.92
CA TYR A 22 -3.78 -6.15 -6.29
C TYR A 22 -2.92 -5.41 -7.31
N LYS A 23 -2.75 -4.11 -7.12
CA LYS A 23 -1.90 -3.25 -7.93
C LYS A 23 -0.98 -2.44 -7.04
N PHE A 24 0.21 -2.16 -7.55
CA PHE A 24 1.15 -1.28 -6.86
C PHE A 24 0.54 0.10 -6.64
N ASP A 25 0.49 0.54 -5.38
CA ASP A 25 0.00 1.87 -4.98
C ASP A 25 1.08 2.92 -5.24
N ILE A 26 1.31 3.20 -6.52
CA ILE A 26 2.34 4.13 -6.98
C ILE A 26 2.11 5.55 -6.45
N ALA A 27 0.86 5.97 -6.27
CA ALA A 27 0.54 7.29 -5.77
C ALA A 27 1.00 7.44 -4.32
N ASN A 28 0.68 6.47 -3.46
CA ASN A 28 1.18 6.48 -2.09
C ASN A 28 2.72 6.41 -2.06
N TYR A 29 3.32 5.56 -2.89
CA TYR A 29 4.77 5.38 -2.94
C TYR A 29 5.55 6.64 -3.35
N LEU A 30 4.96 7.50 -4.18
CA LEU A 30 5.60 8.73 -4.65
C LEU A 30 5.33 9.93 -3.74
N TYR A 31 4.14 10.00 -3.14
CA TYR A 31 3.62 11.23 -2.54
C TYR A 31 3.33 11.11 -1.04
N ASN A 32 3.52 9.95 -0.41
CA ASN A 32 3.26 9.79 1.03
C ASN A 32 4.55 9.70 1.87
N PRO A 33 5.10 10.85 2.31
CA PRO A 33 6.33 10.87 3.10
C PRO A 33 6.17 10.20 4.47
N ALA A 34 4.95 10.03 4.98
CA ALA A 34 4.69 9.41 6.29
C ALA A 34 5.09 7.93 6.34
N TYR A 35 5.18 7.25 5.19
CA TYR A 35 5.62 5.86 5.09
C TYR A 35 7.06 5.74 4.52
N GLY A 36 7.81 6.85 4.52
CA GLY A 36 9.24 6.90 4.19
C GLY A 36 9.60 6.60 2.73
N ASN A 37 8.63 6.32 1.85
CA ASN A 37 8.84 5.85 0.47
C ASN A 37 9.81 4.66 0.37
N GLU A 38 10.03 3.94 1.48
CA GLU A 38 11.07 2.92 1.56
C GLU A 38 10.58 1.61 0.96
N TYR A 39 9.31 1.27 1.22
CA TYR A 39 8.72 -0.01 0.87
C TYR A 39 7.46 0.20 0.03
N PRO A 40 7.25 -0.60 -1.03
CA PRO A 40 6.04 -0.50 -1.83
C PRO A 40 4.82 -0.98 -1.04
N ALA A 41 3.68 -0.42 -1.39
CA ALA A 41 2.37 -0.89 -0.95
C ALA A 41 1.59 -1.41 -2.16
N PHE A 42 0.73 -2.40 -1.92
CA PHE A 42 -0.16 -2.94 -2.94
C PHE A 42 -1.60 -2.75 -2.48
N GLN A 43 -2.48 -2.34 -3.38
CA GLN A 43 -3.88 -2.10 -3.06
C GLN A 43 -4.83 -2.73 -4.08
N LYS A 44 -6.04 -3.04 -3.61
CA LYS A 44 -7.14 -3.57 -4.38
C LYS A 44 -8.42 -2.85 -3.97
N VAL A 45 -9.25 -2.50 -4.95
CA VAL A 45 -10.63 -2.09 -4.70
C VAL A 45 -11.44 -3.35 -4.37
N ILE A 46 -12.00 -3.40 -3.16
CA ILE A 46 -12.80 -4.55 -2.68
C ILE A 46 -14.30 -4.28 -2.73
N ALA A 47 -14.70 -3.01 -2.77
CA ALA A 47 -16.06 -2.58 -3.05
C ALA A 47 -16.03 -1.21 -3.74
N GLU A 48 -16.94 -0.98 -4.67
CA GLU A 48 -17.08 0.28 -5.40
C GLU A 48 -18.56 0.58 -5.64
N THR A 49 -18.93 1.82 -5.39
CA THR A 49 -20.23 2.41 -5.71
C THR A 49 -19.98 3.68 -6.54
N GLU A 50 -21.05 4.36 -6.97
CA GLU A 50 -20.92 5.60 -7.75
C GLU A 50 -20.16 6.71 -7.00
N THR A 51 -20.22 6.71 -5.67
CA THR A 51 -19.68 7.77 -4.82
C THR A 51 -18.64 7.28 -3.81
N GLU A 52 -18.44 5.98 -3.64
CA GLU A 52 -17.53 5.42 -2.64
C GLU A 52 -16.67 4.28 -3.21
N GLN A 53 -15.43 4.18 -2.75
CA GLN A 53 -14.55 3.05 -3.02
C GLN A 53 -13.92 2.57 -1.73
N THR A 54 -14.10 1.29 -1.42
CA THR A 54 -13.42 0.61 -0.32
C THR A 54 -12.19 -0.10 -0.86
N ILE A 55 -11.06 0.22 -0.27
CA ILE A 55 -9.74 -0.26 -0.69
C ILE A 55 -9.14 -1.08 0.43
N ARG A 56 -8.61 -2.26 0.09
CA ARG A 56 -7.68 -3.00 0.95
C ARG A 56 -6.27 -2.77 0.44
N ARG A 57 -5.39 -2.23 1.29
CA ARG A 57 -3.97 -2.01 1.01
C ARG A 57 -3.12 -2.86 1.93
N VAL A 58 -2.04 -3.41 1.41
CA VAL A 58 -1.06 -4.19 2.14
C VAL A 58 0.31 -3.56 1.99
N TYR A 59 1.03 -3.38 3.10
CA TYR A 59 2.33 -2.72 3.12
C TYR A 59 3.19 -3.24 4.27
N TYR A 60 4.48 -2.91 4.22
CA TYR A 60 5.41 -3.16 5.31
C TYR A 60 5.73 -1.85 6.02
N PHE A 61 5.66 -1.85 7.35
CA PHE A 61 6.02 -0.73 8.20
C PHE A 61 7.27 -1.06 9.01
N LYS A 62 8.21 -0.12 9.08
CA LYS A 62 9.42 -0.23 9.91
C LYS A 62 9.34 0.77 11.04
N HIS A 63 9.41 0.27 12.26
CA HIS A 63 9.39 1.07 13.48
C HIS A 63 10.76 1.68 13.75
N TYR A 64 10.77 2.79 14.51
CA TYR A 64 11.99 3.46 14.91
C TYR A 64 12.88 2.61 15.83
N ASP A 65 12.30 1.66 16.56
CA ASP A 65 13.02 0.69 17.40
C ASP A 65 13.73 -0.41 16.59
N GLY A 66 13.62 -0.36 15.25
CA GLY A 66 14.23 -1.33 14.34
C GLY A 66 13.38 -2.57 14.08
N THR A 67 12.24 -2.73 14.76
CA THR A 67 11.25 -3.76 14.43
C THR A 67 10.47 -3.40 13.17
N GLY A 68 9.72 -4.35 12.63
CA GLY A 68 8.86 -4.10 11.49
C GLY A 68 7.71 -5.09 11.42
N GLU A 69 6.73 -4.78 10.61
CA GLU A 69 5.53 -5.58 10.46
C GLU A 69 4.88 -5.38 9.10
N TYR A 70 4.18 -6.42 8.64
CA TYR A 70 3.28 -6.36 7.50
C TYR A 70 1.88 -6.03 8.01
N ILE A 71 1.24 -5.06 7.38
CA ILE A 71 -0.06 -4.53 7.76
C ILE A 71 -0.98 -4.62 6.55
N ALA A 72 -2.20 -5.10 6.77
CA ALA A 72 -3.32 -4.84 5.88
C ALA A 72 -4.13 -3.70 6.47
N GLU A 73 -4.42 -2.68 5.67
CA GLU A 73 -5.38 -1.65 6.01
C GLU A 73 -6.56 -1.72 5.05
N THR A 74 -7.76 -1.47 5.58
CA THR A 74 -8.96 -1.26 4.79
C THR A 74 -9.48 0.15 5.07
N PHE A 75 -9.77 0.91 4.03
CA PHE A 75 -10.32 2.25 4.16
C PHE A 75 -11.27 2.57 3.01
N THR A 76 -12.24 3.45 3.28
CA THR A 76 -13.18 3.94 2.28
C THR A 76 -12.84 5.38 1.90
N ARG A 77 -12.74 5.62 0.59
CA ARG A 77 -12.67 6.95 0.01
C ARG A 77 -13.98 7.31 -0.66
N LYS A 78 -14.44 8.55 -0.51
CA LYS A 78 -15.60 9.07 -1.24
C LYS A 78 -15.17 10.01 -2.34
N LYS A 79 -15.95 10.03 -3.40
CA LYS A 79 -15.81 10.96 -4.51
C LYS A 79 -16.50 12.26 -4.12
N ASN A 80 -15.74 13.34 -4.02
CA ASN A 80 -16.25 14.69 -3.78
C ASN A 80 -15.91 15.55 -5.01
N GLY A 81 -16.88 15.70 -5.92
CA GLY A 81 -16.65 16.26 -7.25
C GLY A 81 -15.73 15.38 -8.09
N GLU A 82 -14.59 15.91 -8.53
CA GLU A 82 -13.56 15.17 -9.29
C GLU A 82 -12.49 14.51 -8.39
N ALA A 83 -12.45 14.83 -7.10
CA ALA A 83 -11.42 14.37 -6.19
C ALA A 83 -11.90 13.21 -5.31
N TRP A 84 -11.02 12.24 -5.08
CA TRP A 84 -11.24 11.19 -4.08
C TRP A 84 -10.67 11.61 -2.73
N GLN A 85 -11.49 11.58 -1.69
CA GLN A 85 -11.10 11.91 -0.33
C GLN A 85 -11.25 10.67 0.55
N VAL A 86 -10.29 10.39 1.44
CA VAL A 86 -10.45 9.35 2.46
C VAL A 86 -11.41 9.91 3.51
N VAL A 87 -12.57 9.27 3.71
CA VAL A 87 -13.66 9.84 4.53
C VAL A 87 -13.76 9.23 5.91
N GLY A 88 -13.26 8.02 6.12
CA GLY A 88 -13.22 7.39 7.46
C GLY A 88 -13.19 5.87 7.40
N GLY A 89 -13.09 5.25 8.57
CA GLY A 89 -13.11 3.79 8.72
C GLY A 89 -11.80 3.10 8.32
N ARG A 90 -10.65 3.65 8.71
CA ARG A 90 -9.38 2.93 8.58
C ARG A 90 -9.35 1.80 9.62
N THR A 91 -9.43 0.57 9.15
CA THR A 91 -9.19 -0.62 9.96
C THR A 91 -7.84 -1.18 9.58
N GLU A 92 -6.96 -1.35 10.57
CA GLU A 92 -5.65 -1.97 10.38
C GLU A 92 -5.64 -3.35 11.02
N GLU A 93 -5.12 -4.31 10.27
CA GLU A 93 -4.87 -5.67 10.69
C GLU A 93 -3.37 -5.93 10.58
N LYS A 94 -2.77 -6.33 11.70
CA LYS A 94 -1.38 -6.78 11.73
C LYS A 94 -1.33 -8.20 11.17
N LEU A 95 -0.67 -8.37 10.04
CA LEU A 95 -0.55 -9.66 9.37
C LEU A 95 0.61 -10.48 9.95
N GLU A 96 1.78 -9.87 10.11
CA GLU A 96 2.97 -10.54 10.63
C GLU A 96 4.01 -9.54 11.12
N VAL A 97 4.71 -9.84 12.22
CA VAL A 97 5.89 -9.10 12.67
C VAL A 97 7.13 -9.65 11.98
N ALA A 98 7.92 -8.79 11.35
CA ALA A 98 9.17 -9.15 10.70
C ALA A 98 10.17 -7.99 10.76
N GLY A 99 11.37 -8.23 11.29
CA GLY A 99 12.41 -7.18 11.39
C GLY A 99 13.04 -6.76 10.04
N ARG A 100 12.70 -7.44 8.94
CA ARG A 100 13.22 -7.11 7.60
C ARG A 100 12.12 -7.23 6.54
N TYR A 101 12.11 -6.25 5.65
CA TYR A 101 11.25 -6.23 4.47
C TYR A 101 11.61 -7.35 3.46
N ASN A 102 10.59 -8.02 2.94
CA ASN A 102 10.69 -8.97 1.85
C ASN A 102 9.51 -8.81 0.87
N MET A 103 9.81 -8.48 -0.39
CA MET A 103 8.79 -8.31 -1.44
C MET A 103 7.95 -9.56 -1.68
N LYS A 104 8.57 -10.74 -1.75
CA LYS A 104 7.83 -12.00 -2.02
C LYS A 104 6.83 -12.25 -0.90
N LYS A 105 7.23 -12.01 0.36
CA LYS A 105 6.35 -12.13 1.52
C LYS A 105 5.21 -11.12 1.48
N LEU A 106 5.49 -9.86 1.15
CA LEU A 106 4.44 -8.84 0.97
C LEU A 106 3.39 -9.29 -0.08
N LEU A 107 3.83 -9.88 -1.18
CA LEU A 107 2.94 -10.40 -2.22
C LEU A 107 2.10 -11.61 -1.77
N THR A 108 2.57 -12.42 -0.81
CA THR A 108 1.74 -13.52 -0.26
C THR A 108 0.52 -13.01 0.51
N PHE A 109 0.59 -11.79 1.05
CA PHE A 109 -0.54 -11.15 1.73
C PHE A 109 -1.52 -10.44 0.78
N CYS A 110 -1.18 -10.37 -0.51
CA CYS A 110 -2.07 -9.92 -1.57
C CYS A 110 -3.00 -11.05 -2.06
N ALA A 111 -3.15 -12.12 -1.29
CA ALA A 111 -4.18 -13.14 -1.48
C ALA A 111 -5.55 -12.66 -0.96
#